data_AF-A0A5J4TR66-F1
#
_entry.id   AF-A0A5J4TR66-F1
#
_cell.length_a   1.000
_cell.length_b   1.000
_cell.length_c   1.000
_cell.angle_alpha   90.00
_cell.angle_beta   90.00
_cell.angle_gamma   90.00
#
_symmetry.space_group_name_H-M   'P 1'
#
loop_
_entity.id
_entity.type
_entity.pdbx_description
1 polymer ?
#
loop_
_entity_poly.entity_id
_entity_poly.type
_entity_poly.pdbx_seq_one_letter_code
_entity_poly.pdbx_strand_id
1 'polypeptide(L)'
;DANKRPTTKQIMEQDTIKLYLRMQEEKEQIIEKNEKQQNEIAQLKSQLAKQQPQSDTSKPKPINIEPKQQRISTQPKVTSEPKIMIQPPVTQATVTQVRKVLSLVESKCLQDVKVNGDTYTNKNGHHCTLLYNPVINKGIVKFEFLNVKDLEGVGIADESVRYGRDEGPQERGKDKIVYYDWTGDFFHIGDPIWGNSNFSDGCRIGMEVSEYGIKSSQSYFLY
;
A
#
# COMPACT_ATOMS: atom_id res chain seq x y z
N ASP A 1 -34.77 -28.54 20.07
CA ASP A 1 -34.89 -28.66 18.60
C ASP A 1 -33.51 -28.43 17.98
N ALA A 2 -32.86 -29.49 17.52
CA ALA A 2 -31.48 -29.40 17.00
C ALA A 2 -31.42 -28.86 15.56
N ASN A 3 -32.53 -28.95 14.81
CA ASN A 3 -32.58 -28.66 13.38
C ASN A 3 -32.67 -27.15 13.06
N LYS A 4 -32.61 -26.30 14.09
CA LYS A 4 -32.65 -24.83 13.98
C LYS A 4 -31.28 -24.15 14.13
N ARG A 5 -30.20 -24.90 14.37
CA ARG A 5 -28.84 -24.33 14.48
C ARG A 5 -28.21 -24.23 13.09
N PRO A 6 -27.70 -23.05 12.66
CA PRO A 6 -27.04 -22.92 11.36
C PRO A 6 -25.87 -23.89 11.20
N THR A 7 -25.74 -24.47 10.01
CA THR A 7 -24.57 -25.29 9.64
C THR A 7 -23.33 -24.41 9.47
N THR A 8 -22.13 -24.99 9.65
CA THR A 8 -20.86 -24.26 9.45
C THR A 8 -20.78 -23.59 8.08
N LYS A 9 -21.32 -24.24 7.02
CA LYS A 9 -21.40 -23.66 5.68
C LYS A 9 -22.22 -22.37 5.66
N GLN A 10 -23.43 -22.38 6.24
CA GLN A 10 -24.30 -21.21 6.31
C GLN A 10 -23.70 -20.07 7.15
N ILE A 11 -22.90 -20.39 8.17
CA ILE A 11 -22.19 -19.39 8.98
C ILE A 11 -21.10 -18.70 8.14
N MET A 12 -20.22 -19.48 7.50
CA MET A 12 -19.18 -18.94 6.62
C MET A 12 -19.77 -18.14 5.45
N GLU A 13 -20.87 -18.62 4.85
CA GLU A 13 -21.59 -17.95 3.78
C GLU A 13 -22.17 -16.60 4.24
N GLN A 14 -22.74 -16.52 5.45
CA GLN A 14 -23.16 -15.24 6.04
C GLN A 14 -22.00 -14.28 6.31
N ASP A 15 -20.85 -14.78 6.78
CA ASP A 15 -19.70 -13.92 7.10
C ASP A 15 -19.01 -13.40 5.83
N THR A 16 -18.93 -14.21 4.77
CA THR A 16 -18.55 -13.76 3.42
C THR A 16 -19.51 -12.69 2.89
N ILE A 17 -20.83 -12.88 3.02
CA ILE A 17 -21.82 -11.87 2.60
C ILE A 17 -21.64 -10.55 3.37
N LYS A 18 -21.41 -10.60 4.69
CA LYS A 18 -21.14 -9.40 5.51
C LYS A 18 -19.85 -8.68 5.08
N LEU A 19 -18.82 -9.42 4.69
CA LEU A 19 -17.56 -8.86 4.19
C LEU A 19 -17.77 -8.12 2.86
N TYR A 20 -18.49 -8.72 1.91
CA TYR A 20 -18.83 -8.07 0.65
C TYR A 20 -19.69 -6.81 0.84
N LEU A 21 -20.70 -6.86 1.72
CA LEU A 21 -21.54 -5.69 2.03
C LEU A 21 -20.71 -4.52 2.58
N ARG A 22 -19.87 -4.76 3.61
CA ARG A 22 -18.98 -3.73 4.17
C ARG A 22 -18.01 -3.16 3.14
N MET A 23 -17.49 -4.00 2.24
CA MET A 23 -16.60 -3.54 1.16
C MET A 23 -17.30 -2.62 0.16
N GLN A 24 -18.61 -2.79 -0.09
CA GLN A 24 -19.36 -1.84 -0.93
C GLN A 24 -19.67 -0.55 -0.16
N GLU A 25 -20.07 -0.63 1.11
CA GLU A 25 -20.26 0.54 1.99
C GLU A 25 -18.98 1.39 2.12
N GLU A 26 -17.79 0.76 2.22
CA GLU A 26 -16.49 1.45 2.18
C GLU A 26 -16.24 2.16 0.83
N LYS A 27 -16.57 1.51 -0.30
CA LYS A 27 -16.40 2.10 -1.63
C LYS A 27 -17.31 3.30 -1.86
N GLU A 28 -18.58 3.21 -1.48
CA GLU A 28 -19.54 4.32 -1.61
C GLU A 28 -19.10 5.52 -0.76
N GLN A 29 -18.64 5.31 0.47
CA GLN A 29 -18.07 6.38 1.31
C GLN A 29 -16.80 7.00 0.72
N ILE A 30 -15.94 6.21 0.06
CA ILE A 30 -14.75 6.72 -0.63
C ILE A 30 -15.13 7.58 -1.83
N ILE A 31 -16.12 7.15 -2.64
CA ILE A 31 -16.63 7.92 -3.78
C ILE A 31 -17.24 9.24 -3.29
N GLU A 32 -18.15 9.20 -2.32
CA GLU A 32 -18.83 10.40 -1.80
C GLU A 32 -17.82 11.40 -1.18
N LYS A 33 -16.78 10.90 -0.50
CA LYS A 33 -15.69 11.73 0.04
C LYS A 33 -14.84 12.36 -1.05
N ASN A 34 -14.51 11.62 -2.11
CA ASN A 34 -13.74 12.13 -3.26
C ASN A 34 -14.54 13.20 -4.01
N GLU A 35 -15.85 13.01 -4.21
CA GLU A 35 -16.74 14.01 -4.80
C GLU A 35 -16.82 15.29 -3.96
N LYS A 36 -16.97 15.16 -2.63
CA LYS A 36 -16.92 16.31 -1.71
C LYS A 36 -15.60 17.08 -1.83
N GLN A 37 -14.47 16.40 -1.89
CA GLN A 37 -13.16 17.04 -2.07
C GLN A 37 -12.99 17.71 -3.44
N GLN A 38 -13.47 17.10 -4.53
CA GLN A 38 -13.44 17.73 -5.86
C GLN A 38 -14.32 18.99 -5.91
N ASN A 39 -15.49 18.95 -5.29
CA ASN A 39 -16.38 20.11 -5.18
C ASN A 39 -15.74 21.25 -4.36
N GLU A 40 -15.09 20.94 -3.24
CA GLU A 40 -14.34 21.92 -2.43
C GLU A 40 -13.17 22.54 -3.22
N ILE A 41 -12.38 21.71 -3.92
CA ILE A 41 -11.29 22.17 -4.80
C ILE A 41 -11.82 23.07 -5.92
N ALA A 42 -12.99 22.75 -6.51
CA ALA A 42 -13.63 23.58 -7.53
C ALA A 42 -14.10 24.94 -6.97
N GLN A 43 -14.68 24.96 -5.77
CA GLN A 43 -15.07 26.20 -5.09
C GLN A 43 -13.86 27.07 -4.74
N LEU A 44 -12.79 26.50 -4.18
CA LEU A 44 -11.55 27.22 -3.87
C LEU A 44 -10.91 27.81 -5.13
N LYS A 45 -10.84 27.05 -6.24
CA LYS A 45 -10.39 27.56 -7.54
C LYS A 45 -11.26 28.72 -8.06
N SER A 46 -12.58 28.63 -7.91
CA SER A 46 -13.51 29.70 -8.29
C SER A 46 -13.33 30.97 -7.46
N GLN A 47 -13.03 30.84 -6.16
CA GLN A 47 -12.72 31.98 -5.29
C GLN A 47 -11.38 32.63 -5.66
N LEU A 48 -10.34 31.82 -5.92
CA LEU A 48 -9.02 32.30 -6.33
C LEU A 48 -9.08 33.09 -7.65
N ALA A 49 -9.85 32.61 -8.63
CA ALA A 49 -10.08 33.29 -9.90
C ALA A 49 -10.81 34.64 -9.75
N LYS A 50 -11.59 34.83 -8.68
CA LYS A 50 -12.27 36.11 -8.36
C LYS A 50 -11.39 37.10 -7.59
N GLN A 51 -10.21 36.68 -7.14
CA GLN A 51 -9.25 37.53 -6.44
C GLN A 51 -8.10 38.02 -7.34
N GLN A 52 -8.01 37.56 -8.59
CA GLN A 52 -7.12 38.14 -9.59
C GLN A 52 -7.78 39.38 -10.24
N PRO A 53 -7.11 40.55 -10.25
CA PRO A 53 -7.58 41.69 -11.04
C PRO A 53 -7.57 41.37 -12.54
N GLN A 54 -8.56 41.87 -13.29
CA GLN A 54 -8.59 41.72 -14.75
C GLN A 54 -7.41 42.44 -15.42
N SER A 55 -6.78 41.75 -16.36
CA SER A 55 -5.96 42.37 -17.42
C SER A 55 -6.52 41.97 -18.79
N ASP A 56 -7.49 42.76 -19.27
CA ASP A 56 -7.99 42.75 -20.65
C ASP A 56 -6.86 43.16 -21.62
N THR A 57 -6.75 42.73 -22.89
CA THR A 57 -7.44 41.72 -23.74
C THR A 57 -6.38 41.15 -24.71
N SER A 58 -6.48 39.95 -25.29
CA SER A 58 -7.26 39.66 -26.52
C SER A 58 -6.81 38.30 -27.14
N LYS A 59 -7.57 37.78 -28.13
CA LYS A 59 -7.29 36.59 -28.99
C LYS A 59 -8.05 36.76 -30.33
N PRO A 60 -7.82 35.96 -31.41
CA PRO A 60 -6.94 34.79 -31.61
C PRO A 60 -5.82 35.09 -32.67
N LYS A 61 -5.23 34.25 -33.54
CA LYS A 61 -5.33 32.83 -34.02
C LYS A 61 -3.87 32.32 -34.38
N PRO A 62 -3.60 31.17 -35.06
CA PRO A 62 -2.30 30.46 -34.98
C PRO A 62 -1.47 30.33 -36.28
N ILE A 63 -0.20 29.87 -36.19
CA ILE A 63 0.44 28.73 -36.94
C ILE A 63 2.00 28.69 -36.80
N ASN A 64 2.56 27.46 -36.70
CA ASN A 64 3.95 26.97 -36.87
C ASN A 64 5.19 27.48 -36.07
N ILE A 65 5.87 26.50 -35.41
CA ILE A 65 7.22 25.94 -35.76
C ILE A 65 8.25 26.95 -36.31
N GLU A 66 9.46 27.15 -35.77
CA GLU A 66 10.51 26.17 -35.34
C GLU A 66 11.44 26.76 -34.24
N PRO A 67 12.18 25.97 -33.41
CA PRO A 67 12.93 26.54 -32.28
C PRO A 67 14.36 27.02 -32.63
N LYS A 68 14.77 28.17 -32.08
CA LYS A 68 16.18 28.58 -31.99
C LYS A 68 16.58 28.92 -30.55
N GLN A 69 17.68 28.33 -30.10
CA GLN A 69 18.30 28.60 -28.81
C GLN A 69 19.04 29.93 -28.84
N GLN A 70 18.92 30.75 -27.78
CA GLN A 70 20.02 31.64 -27.39
C GLN A 70 19.96 31.96 -25.89
N ARG A 71 21.07 31.69 -25.19
CA ARG A 71 21.29 32.15 -23.80
C ARG A 71 21.57 33.65 -23.81
N ILE A 72 20.85 34.43 -23.00
CA ILE A 72 21.37 35.68 -22.44
C ILE A 72 21.07 35.69 -20.94
N SER A 73 22.05 36.11 -20.14
CA SER A 73 21.95 36.22 -18.68
C SER A 73 21.52 37.63 -18.28
N THR A 74 20.54 37.75 -17.39
CA THR A 74 20.26 38.98 -16.64
C THR A 74 19.93 38.64 -15.19
N GLN A 75 20.65 39.25 -14.24
CA GLN A 75 20.31 39.23 -12.81
C GLN A 75 19.38 40.40 -12.49
N PRO A 76 18.26 40.18 -11.79
CA PRO A 76 17.56 41.24 -11.05
C PRO A 76 18.23 41.45 -9.69
N LYS A 77 18.67 42.68 -9.41
CA LYS A 77 19.26 43.09 -8.12
C LYS A 77 18.18 43.76 -7.26
N VAL A 78 17.81 43.12 -6.13
CA VAL A 78 17.24 43.66 -4.86
C VAL A 78 16.32 44.91 -5.00
N THR A 79 15.05 44.92 -4.55
CA THR A 79 14.67 44.80 -3.13
C THR A 79 13.14 44.75 -2.96
N SER A 80 12.61 43.83 -2.14
CA SER A 80 11.38 44.02 -1.35
C SER A 80 11.22 42.90 -0.31
N GLU A 81 11.03 43.27 0.96
CA GLU A 81 10.85 42.30 2.05
C GLU A 81 9.35 41.98 2.24
N PRO A 82 8.92 40.70 2.15
CA PRO A 82 7.61 40.31 2.63
C PRO A 82 7.64 40.20 4.16
N LYS A 83 6.87 41.03 4.86
CA LYS A 83 6.65 40.87 6.32
C LYS A 83 6.03 39.50 6.59
N ILE A 84 6.82 38.59 7.17
CA ILE A 84 6.34 37.29 7.63
C ILE A 84 5.42 37.50 8.84
N MET A 85 4.11 37.52 8.59
CA MET A 85 3.14 37.29 9.65
C MET A 85 3.24 35.83 10.07
N ILE A 86 3.82 35.59 11.25
CA ILE A 86 3.91 34.26 11.85
C ILE A 86 2.49 33.80 12.17
N GLN A 87 1.93 32.94 11.32
CA GLN A 87 0.77 32.13 11.69
C GLN A 87 1.23 31.15 12.78
N PRO A 88 0.43 30.93 13.85
CA PRO A 88 0.76 29.91 14.83
C PRO A 88 0.84 28.54 14.13
N PRO A 89 1.82 27.69 14.46
CA PRO A 89 1.96 26.40 13.80
C PRO A 89 0.72 25.55 14.07
N VAL A 90 -0.02 25.21 13.01
CA VAL A 90 -1.06 24.20 13.09
C VAL A 90 -0.37 22.90 13.49
N THR A 91 -0.63 22.42 14.71
CA THR A 91 -0.02 21.20 15.25
C THR A 91 -0.44 20.02 14.38
N GLN A 92 0.40 19.63 13.42
CA GLN A 92 0.28 18.34 12.76
C GLN A 92 0.28 17.28 13.86
N ALA A 93 -0.80 16.48 13.92
CA ALA A 93 -0.92 15.43 14.92
C ALA A 93 0.24 14.44 14.72
N THR A 94 1.20 14.46 15.63
CA THR A 94 2.37 13.59 15.57
C THR A 94 1.92 12.14 15.66
N VAL A 95 1.83 11.46 14.51
CA VAL A 95 1.55 10.03 14.46
C VAL A 95 2.76 9.31 15.02
N THR A 96 2.74 9.06 16.32
CA THR A 96 3.77 8.30 17.04
C THR A 96 3.84 6.91 16.43
N GLN A 97 4.78 6.70 15.50
CA GLN A 97 5.09 5.38 14.95
C GLN A 97 5.73 4.53 16.05
N VAL A 98 4.88 3.85 16.82
CA VAL A 98 5.30 2.79 17.73
C VAL A 98 5.85 1.67 16.85
N ARG A 99 7.19 1.58 16.72
CA ARG A 99 7.88 0.46 16.06
C ARG A 99 7.63 -0.81 16.89
N LYS A 100 6.49 -1.44 16.65
CA LYS A 100 6.08 -2.70 17.28
C LYS A 100 7.11 -3.76 16.90
N VAL A 101 7.86 -4.26 17.88
CA VAL A 101 8.88 -5.28 17.64
C VAL A 101 8.19 -6.55 17.17
N LEU A 102 8.51 -6.97 15.95
CA LEU A 102 8.08 -8.25 15.41
C LEU A 102 8.96 -9.34 16.01
N SER A 103 8.35 -10.39 16.56
CA SER A 103 9.07 -11.57 17.02
C SER A 103 8.92 -12.70 16.02
N LEU A 104 10.03 -13.31 15.61
CA LEU A 104 10.02 -14.43 14.69
C LEU A 104 9.31 -15.63 15.33
N VAL A 105 8.45 -16.32 14.58
CA VAL A 105 7.80 -17.56 15.04
C VAL A 105 8.82 -18.69 14.99
N GLU A 106 8.91 -19.47 16.08
CA GLU A 106 9.82 -20.62 16.14
C GLU A 106 9.47 -21.67 15.08
N SER A 107 10.47 -22.10 14.31
CA SER A 107 10.32 -23.05 13.22
C SER A 107 11.63 -23.79 12.95
N LYS A 108 11.53 -24.98 12.33
CA LYS A 108 12.69 -25.71 11.79
C LYS A 108 13.38 -24.96 10.64
N CYS A 109 12.70 -24.07 9.90
CA CYS A 109 13.32 -23.22 8.87
C CYS A 109 14.50 -22.40 9.42
N LEU A 110 14.45 -22.03 10.71
CA LEU A 110 15.46 -21.20 11.35
C LEU A 110 16.84 -21.89 11.43
N GLN A 111 16.88 -23.22 11.29
CA GLN A 111 18.13 -23.97 11.18
C GLN A 111 18.88 -23.66 9.87
N ASP A 112 18.16 -23.26 8.81
CA ASP A 112 18.69 -22.94 7.48
C ASP A 112 18.92 -21.44 7.26
N VAL A 113 18.47 -20.59 8.19
CA VAL A 113 18.65 -19.12 8.13
C VAL A 113 19.81 -18.65 9.01
N LYS A 114 20.49 -17.58 8.59
CA LYS A 114 21.37 -16.72 9.40
C LYS A 114 20.65 -15.39 9.63
N VAL A 115 20.54 -14.96 10.88
CA VAL A 115 19.94 -13.67 11.25
C VAL A 115 21.04 -12.67 11.61
N ASN A 116 20.92 -11.43 11.18
CA ASN A 116 21.82 -10.33 11.53
C ASN A 116 21.03 -9.01 11.62
N GLY A 117 20.55 -8.67 12.82
CA GLY A 117 19.60 -7.58 13.00
C GLY A 117 18.29 -7.87 12.27
N ASP A 118 17.81 -6.90 11.50
CA ASP A 118 16.61 -7.03 10.65
C ASP A 118 16.86 -7.84 9.35
N THR A 119 18.10 -8.31 9.09
CA THR A 119 18.46 -9.07 7.87
C THR A 119 18.44 -10.58 8.11
N TYR A 120 17.79 -11.31 7.19
CA TYR A 120 17.66 -12.76 7.19
C TYR A 120 18.32 -13.32 5.92
N THR A 121 19.15 -14.35 6.03
CA THR A 121 19.90 -14.92 4.90
C THR A 121 19.81 -16.44 4.90
N ASN A 122 19.32 -17.03 3.82
CA ASN A 122 19.33 -18.47 3.59
C ASN A 122 20.78 -18.99 3.44
N LYS A 123 21.12 -20.12 4.06
CA LYS A 123 22.48 -20.68 4.09
C LYS A 123 22.71 -21.83 3.10
N ASN A 124 21.66 -22.46 2.55
CA ASN A 124 21.78 -23.68 1.75
C ASN A 124 20.79 -23.81 0.58
N GLY A 125 19.91 -22.82 0.36
CA GLY A 125 19.06 -22.77 -0.84
C GLY A 125 17.77 -23.57 -0.77
N HIS A 126 17.50 -24.29 0.33
CA HIS A 126 16.18 -24.87 0.60
C HIS A 126 15.13 -23.76 0.75
N HIS A 127 13.87 -24.00 0.39
CA HIS A 127 12.80 -23.02 0.63
C HIS A 127 12.62 -22.75 2.14
N CYS A 128 12.51 -21.47 2.51
CA CYS A 128 12.59 -20.99 3.90
C CYS A 128 11.53 -19.91 4.20
N THR A 129 10.28 -20.33 4.38
CA THR A 129 9.19 -19.39 4.69
C THR A 129 9.21 -18.95 6.16
N LEU A 130 9.30 -17.64 6.41
CA LEU A 130 9.37 -17.05 7.75
C LEU A 130 8.04 -16.43 8.18
N LEU A 131 7.64 -16.68 9.43
CA LEU A 131 6.41 -16.14 10.05
C LEU A 131 6.77 -15.23 11.23
N TYR A 132 5.95 -14.21 11.46
CA TYR A 132 6.16 -13.19 12.50
C TYR A 132 4.94 -13.04 13.40
N ASN A 133 5.22 -12.79 14.68
CA ASN A 133 4.27 -12.42 15.71
C ASN A 133 4.38 -10.91 16.02
N PRO A 134 3.31 -10.29 16.56
CA PRO A 134 2.02 -10.89 16.89
C PRO A 134 1.06 -10.96 15.69
N VAL A 135 0.11 -11.90 15.74
CA VAL A 135 -1.02 -12.01 14.80
C VAL A 135 -1.77 -10.67 14.67
N ILE A 136 -2.13 -10.31 13.43
CA ILE A 136 -2.84 -9.08 13.11
C ILE A 136 -4.35 -9.37 13.12
N ASN A 137 -5.01 -8.99 14.22
CA ASN A 137 -6.45 -9.21 14.40
C ASN A 137 -7.27 -7.92 14.54
N LYS A 138 -6.62 -6.75 14.62
CA LYS A 138 -7.24 -5.41 14.67
C LYS A 138 -6.30 -4.32 14.14
N GLY A 139 -6.83 -3.42 13.32
CA GLY A 139 -6.15 -2.22 12.86
C GLY A 139 -5.15 -2.48 11.73
N ILE A 140 -4.61 -1.39 11.17
CA ILE A 140 -3.69 -1.44 10.04
C ILE A 140 -2.24 -1.51 10.53
N VAL A 141 -1.51 -2.52 10.06
CA VAL A 141 -0.06 -2.67 10.23
C VAL A 141 0.61 -2.48 8.87
N LYS A 142 1.73 -1.77 8.83
CA LYS A 142 2.54 -1.59 7.62
C LYS A 142 3.87 -2.29 7.78
N PHE A 143 4.22 -3.11 6.80
CA PHE A 143 5.52 -3.76 6.68
C PHE A 143 6.29 -3.14 5.52
N GLU A 144 7.61 -3.08 5.67
CA GLU A 144 8.53 -2.63 4.64
C GLU A 144 9.65 -3.65 4.51
N PHE A 145 9.70 -4.34 3.38
CA PHE A 145 10.72 -5.33 3.08
C PHE A 145 11.72 -4.74 2.11
N LEU A 146 13.01 -5.03 2.30
CA LEU A 146 14.06 -4.79 1.32
C LEU A 146 14.48 -6.14 0.77
N ASN A 147 14.26 -6.40 -0.53
CA ASN A 147 14.89 -7.54 -1.17
C ASN A 147 16.39 -7.25 -1.28
N VAL A 148 17.18 -7.81 -0.36
CA VAL A 148 18.65 -7.72 -0.42
C VAL A 148 19.19 -8.59 -1.56
N LYS A 149 18.62 -9.79 -1.71
CA LYS A 149 18.89 -10.74 -2.79
C LYS A 149 17.87 -11.88 -2.80
N ASP A 150 17.40 -12.28 -3.98
CA ASP A 150 16.64 -13.51 -4.28
C ASP A 150 15.41 -13.76 -3.37
N LEU A 151 14.70 -12.71 -2.95
CA LEU A 151 13.46 -12.85 -2.16
C LEU A 151 12.31 -13.41 -3.02
N GLU A 152 11.88 -14.64 -2.73
CA GLU A 152 10.82 -15.35 -3.47
C GLU A 152 9.43 -14.68 -3.36
N GLY A 153 9.09 -14.11 -2.20
CA GLY A 153 7.78 -13.46 -1.99
C GLY A 153 7.57 -12.89 -0.57
N VAL A 154 6.46 -12.17 -0.40
CA VAL A 154 5.98 -11.63 0.88
C VAL A 154 4.46 -11.81 1.01
N GLY A 155 3.90 -11.90 2.22
CA GLY A 155 2.46 -12.13 2.36
C GLY A 155 1.96 -12.29 3.79
N ILE A 156 0.74 -12.81 3.90
CA ILE A 156 0.09 -13.19 5.16
C ILE A 156 -0.28 -14.68 5.15
N ALA A 157 -0.35 -15.26 6.34
CA ALA A 157 -0.80 -16.62 6.56
C ALA A 157 -1.70 -16.69 7.80
N ASP A 158 -2.65 -17.63 7.79
CA ASP A 158 -3.51 -17.96 8.93
C ASP A 158 -2.69 -18.40 10.16
N GLU A 159 -3.21 -18.14 11.36
CA GLU A 159 -2.49 -18.41 12.62
C GLU A 159 -2.24 -19.89 12.90
N SER A 160 -2.90 -20.82 12.18
CA SER A 160 -2.61 -22.27 12.26
C SER A 160 -1.41 -22.71 11.39
N VAL A 161 -0.93 -21.87 10.47
CA VAL A 161 0.14 -22.23 9.51
C VAL A 161 1.51 -22.31 10.19
N ARG A 162 2.26 -23.40 9.98
CA ARG A 162 3.65 -23.57 10.47
C ARG A 162 4.51 -24.22 9.38
N TYR A 163 5.58 -23.57 8.98
CA TYR A 163 6.51 -24.08 7.96
C TYR A 163 7.62 -24.96 8.56
N GLY A 164 8.02 -25.97 7.80
CA GLY A 164 9.17 -26.84 8.00
C GLY A 164 10.36 -26.44 7.12
N ARG A 165 11.45 -27.22 7.18
CA ARG A 165 12.59 -27.02 6.29
C ARG A 165 12.20 -27.42 4.86
N ASP A 166 12.66 -26.64 3.89
CA ASP A 166 12.37 -26.83 2.46
C ASP A 166 10.88 -26.71 2.09
N GLU A 167 10.15 -25.83 2.79
CA GLU A 167 8.75 -25.51 2.52
C GLU A 167 8.58 -24.04 2.09
N GLY A 168 8.20 -23.85 0.82
CA GLY A 168 7.74 -22.55 0.29
C GLY A 168 6.32 -22.20 0.79
N PRO A 169 5.84 -20.97 0.56
CA PRO A 169 4.55 -20.52 1.06
C PRO A 169 3.38 -21.42 0.66
N GLN A 170 3.37 -21.87 -0.60
CA GLN A 170 2.31 -22.68 -1.20
C GLN A 170 2.07 -24.04 -0.51
N GLU A 171 3.07 -24.59 0.18
CA GLU A 171 3.02 -25.93 0.79
C GLU A 171 2.01 -26.06 1.96
N ARG A 172 1.45 -24.93 2.43
CA ARG A 172 0.54 -24.88 3.58
C ARG A 172 -0.91 -24.55 3.27
N GLY A 173 -1.29 -24.63 1.99
CA GLY A 173 -2.66 -24.52 1.52
C GLY A 173 -3.00 -23.12 1.05
N LYS A 174 -3.42 -23.01 -0.22
CA LYS A 174 -3.83 -21.73 -0.86
C LYS A 174 -5.01 -21.05 -0.17
N ASP A 175 -5.80 -21.81 0.59
CA ASP A 175 -6.90 -21.34 1.45
C ASP A 175 -6.43 -20.60 2.70
N LYS A 176 -5.18 -20.82 3.13
CA LYS A 176 -4.62 -20.28 4.38
C LYS A 176 -3.62 -19.15 4.19
N ILE A 177 -3.26 -18.80 2.96
CA ILE A 177 -2.22 -17.83 2.65
C ILE A 177 -2.69 -16.84 1.58
N VAL A 178 -2.14 -15.63 1.63
CA VAL A 178 -2.10 -14.72 0.48
C VAL A 178 -0.66 -14.25 0.36
N TYR A 179 0.02 -14.57 -0.74
CA TYR A 179 1.38 -14.09 -0.99
C TYR A 179 1.51 -13.38 -2.34
N TYR A 180 2.44 -12.44 -2.38
CA TYR A 180 2.91 -11.68 -3.52
C TYR A 180 4.32 -12.15 -3.85
N ASP A 181 4.55 -12.60 -5.08
CA ASP A 181 5.84 -13.16 -5.48
C ASP A 181 6.69 -12.19 -6.31
N TRP A 182 7.91 -12.61 -6.62
CA TRP A 182 8.86 -11.83 -7.40
C TRP A 182 8.41 -11.56 -8.85
N THR A 183 7.50 -12.37 -9.46
CA THR A 183 6.94 -12.06 -10.80
C THR A 183 5.86 -10.99 -10.76
N GLY A 184 5.36 -10.64 -9.57
CA GLY A 184 4.31 -9.63 -9.38
C GLY A 184 2.91 -10.22 -9.33
N ASP A 185 2.78 -11.54 -9.12
CA ASP A 185 1.52 -12.24 -9.08
C ASP A 185 1.07 -12.44 -7.63
N PHE A 186 -0.23 -12.23 -7.36
CA PHE A 186 -0.83 -12.58 -6.06
C PHE A 186 -1.44 -13.98 -6.11
N PHE A 187 -1.07 -14.83 -5.14
CA PHE A 187 -1.56 -16.19 -5.02
C PHE A 187 -2.45 -16.35 -3.79
N HIS A 188 -3.65 -16.89 -4.01
CA HIS A 188 -4.62 -17.31 -3.00
C HIS A 188 -5.46 -18.48 -3.57
N ILE A 189 -6.67 -18.72 -3.05
CA ILE A 189 -7.64 -19.67 -3.61
C ILE A 189 -7.93 -19.33 -5.09
N GLY A 190 -7.75 -20.32 -5.97
CA GLY A 190 -8.03 -20.22 -7.40
C GLY A 190 -6.79 -19.90 -8.25
N ASP A 191 -7.02 -19.18 -9.34
CA ASP A 191 -5.99 -18.71 -10.27
C ASP A 191 -5.22 -17.51 -9.70
N PRO A 192 -3.95 -17.29 -10.08
CA PRO A 192 -3.18 -16.13 -9.62
C PRO A 192 -3.74 -14.82 -10.17
N ILE A 193 -3.63 -13.73 -9.41
CA ILE A 193 -4.05 -12.39 -9.83
C ILE A 193 -2.84 -11.66 -10.42
N TRP A 194 -2.84 -11.54 -11.74
CA TRP A 194 -1.74 -10.94 -12.53
C TRP A 194 -1.83 -9.41 -12.61
N GLY A 195 -0.78 -8.79 -13.14
CA GLY A 195 -0.80 -7.40 -13.63
C GLY A 195 -0.18 -6.36 -12.71
N ASN A 196 0.39 -6.75 -11.57
CA ASN A 196 1.24 -5.88 -10.76
C ASN A 196 2.67 -5.86 -11.32
N SER A 197 3.53 -5.00 -10.77
CA SER A 197 4.95 -4.94 -11.16
C SER A 197 5.78 -5.98 -10.40
N ASN A 198 6.55 -6.77 -11.15
CA ASN A 198 7.59 -7.64 -10.59
C ASN A 198 8.59 -6.87 -9.70
N PHE A 199 9.33 -7.60 -8.87
CA PHE A 199 10.41 -7.02 -8.05
C PHE A 199 11.68 -7.86 -8.12
N SER A 200 12.81 -7.22 -7.86
CA SER A 200 14.15 -7.81 -8.00
C SER A 200 15.10 -7.27 -6.93
N ASP A 201 16.39 -7.59 -7.02
CA ASP A 201 17.39 -7.23 -6.01
C ASP A 201 17.50 -5.71 -5.84
N GLY A 202 17.46 -5.25 -4.58
CA GLY A 202 17.41 -3.84 -4.21
C GLY A 202 16.00 -3.24 -4.15
N CYS A 203 14.96 -3.92 -4.63
CA CYS A 203 13.57 -3.44 -4.53
C CYS A 203 13.09 -3.36 -3.06
N ARG A 204 12.27 -2.35 -2.78
CA ARG A 204 11.62 -2.14 -1.49
C ARG A 204 10.12 -2.35 -1.63
N ILE A 205 9.58 -3.36 -0.96
CA ILE A 205 8.17 -3.75 -1.02
C ILE A 205 7.46 -3.23 0.23
N GLY A 206 6.42 -2.40 0.04
CA GLY A 206 5.52 -1.96 1.11
C GLY A 206 4.25 -2.80 1.12
N MET A 207 3.88 -3.33 2.29
CA MET A 207 2.66 -4.14 2.46
C MET A 207 1.82 -3.59 3.62
N GLU A 208 0.57 -3.18 3.35
CA GLU A 208 -0.37 -2.78 4.40
C GLU A 208 -1.35 -3.92 4.66
N VAL A 209 -1.50 -4.32 5.92
CA VAL A 209 -2.35 -5.42 6.36
C VAL A 209 -3.34 -4.90 7.39
N SER A 210 -4.61 -5.28 7.25
CA SER A 210 -5.71 -4.96 8.16
C SER A 210 -6.36 -6.26 8.67
N GLU A 211 -7.32 -6.17 9.60
CA GLU A 211 -8.16 -7.32 9.95
C GLU A 211 -9.04 -7.85 8.80
N TYR A 212 -9.04 -7.17 7.64
CA TYR A 212 -9.71 -7.60 6.39
C TYR A 212 -8.73 -8.09 5.31
N GLY A 213 -7.45 -8.28 5.65
CA GLY A 213 -6.40 -8.71 4.73
C GLY A 213 -5.53 -7.57 4.18
N ILE A 214 -4.85 -7.83 3.06
CA ILE A 214 -3.85 -6.95 2.45
C ILE A 214 -4.53 -5.81 1.65
N LYS A 215 -4.03 -4.58 1.79
CA LYS A 215 -4.26 -3.47 0.84
C LYS A 215 -2.90 -3.02 0.28
N SER A 216 -2.74 -2.99 -1.05
CA SER A 216 -1.52 -2.49 -1.70
C SER A 216 -1.49 -0.96 -1.66
N SER A 217 -0.32 -0.38 -1.37
CA SER A 217 -0.14 1.07 -1.30
C SER A 217 0.04 1.76 -2.66
N GLN A 218 -0.07 1.02 -3.78
CA GLN A 218 0.01 1.56 -5.15
C GLN A 218 -1.10 1.02 -6.10
N SER A 219 -2.30 0.76 -5.59
CA SER A 219 -3.46 0.37 -6.42
C SER A 219 -4.01 1.52 -7.29
N TYR A 220 -3.28 1.87 -8.35
CA TYR A 220 -3.84 2.62 -9.49
C TYR A 220 -4.70 1.70 -10.34
N PHE A 221 -6.01 1.67 -10.07
CA PHE A 221 -6.97 1.06 -10.98
C PHE A 221 -7.07 1.92 -12.26
N LEU A 222 -6.42 1.46 -13.33
CA LEU A 222 -6.81 1.82 -14.69
C LEU A 222 -7.89 0.84 -15.15
N TYR A 223 -8.91 1.37 -15.83
CA TYR A 223 -9.97 0.62 -16.50
C TYR A 223 -9.55 0.20 -17.92
#